data_AF-X1UYP3-F1
#
_entry.id   AF-X1UYP3-F1
#
_cell.length_a   1.000
_cell.length_b   1.000
_cell.length_c   1.000
_cell.angle_alpha   90.00
_cell.angle_beta   90.00
_cell.angle_gamma   90.00
#
_symmetry.space_group_name_H-M   'P 1'
#
loop_
_entity.id
_entity.type
_entity.pdbx_description
1 polymer ?
#
loop_
_entity_poly.entity_id
_entity_poly.type
_entity_poly.pdbx_seq_one_letter_code
_entity_poly.pdbx_strand_id
1 'polypeptide(L)' 'MSVEDVKKYFRERLLDYKVTEVKDSTATVELAAKALGVKPALIAKTLSFKLKNDRNMLLVTKGDTRI' A
#
# COMPACT_ATOMS: atom_id res chain seq x y z
N MET A 1 7.41 6.44 -5.46
CA MET A 1 6.30 6.03 -6.34
C MET A 1 5.12 6.90 -5.99
N SER A 2 4.70 7.78 -6.91
CA SER A 2 3.46 8.55 -6.75
C SER A 2 2.24 7.74 -7.24
N VAL A 3 1.04 8.29 -7.07
CA VAL A 3 -0.20 7.71 -7.61
C VAL A 3 -0.16 7.64 -9.14
N GLU A 4 0.41 8.66 -9.78
CA GLU A 4 0.59 8.75 -11.23
C GLU A 4 1.50 7.63 -11.75
N ASP A 5 2.61 7.35 -11.04
CA ASP A 5 3.53 6.27 -11.37
C ASP A 5 2.80 4.90 -11.32
N VAL A 6 1.99 4.66 -10.29
CA VAL A 6 1.21 3.42 -10.13
C VAL A 6 0.22 3.26 -11.27
N LYS A 7 -0.56 4.32 -11.58
CA LYS A 7 -1.53 4.30 -12.67
C LYS A 7 -0.86 4.05 -14.02
N LYS A 8 0.31 4.66 -14.27
CA LYS A 8 1.11 4.43 -15.47
C LYS A 8 1.56 2.97 -15.54
N TYR A 9 2.11 2.44 -14.45
CA TYR A 9 2.56 1.05 -14.35
C TYR A 9 1.45 0.04 -14.68
N PHE A 10 0.22 0.25 -14.18
CA PHE A 10 -0.93 -0.61 -14.49
C PHE A 10 -1.31 -0.54 -15.98
N ARG A 11 -1.40 0.66 -16.55
CA ARG A 11 -1.73 0.85 -17.98
C ARG A 11 -0.72 0.17 -18.90
N GLU A 12 0.58 0.37 -18.65
CA GLU A 12 1.65 -0.21 -19.48
C GLU A 12 1.67 -1.74 -19.47
N ARG A 13 1.08 -2.36 -18.45
CA ARG A 13 1.04 -3.82 -18.27
C ARG A 13 -0.33 -4.44 -18.55
N LEU A 14 -1.28 -3.64 -19.06
CA LEU A 14 -2.66 -4.09 -19.30
C LEU A 14 -3.31 -4.71 -18.06
N LEU A 15 -3.00 -4.15 -16.87
CA LEU A 15 -3.57 -4.60 -15.61
C LEU A 15 -4.86 -3.82 -15.32
N ASP A 16 -5.96 -4.54 -15.13
CA ASP A 16 -7.27 -3.96 -14.81
C ASP A 16 -7.45 -3.70 -13.30
N TYR A 17 -6.50 -2.97 -12.71
CA TYR A 17 -6.58 -2.54 -11.33
C TYR A 17 -6.98 -1.07 -11.24
N LYS A 18 -7.93 -0.77 -10.35
CA LYS A 18 -8.39 0.59 -10.08
C LYS A 18 -7.59 1.20 -8.94
N VAL A 19 -7.15 2.44 -9.13
CA VAL A 19 -6.58 3.26 -8.05
C VAL A 19 -7.67 4.20 -7.55
N THR A 20 -8.11 3.97 -6.31
CA THR A 20 -9.10 4.84 -5.65
C THR A 20 -8.39 5.98 -4.95
N GLU A 21 -8.79 7.21 -5.29
CA GLU A 21 -8.33 8.42 -4.62
C GLU A 21 -9.44 8.96 -3.71
N VAL A 22 -9.08 9.27 -2.48
CA VAL A 22 -9.98 9.85 -1.48
C VAL A 22 -9.45 11.23 -1.10
N LYS A 23 -10.36 12.12 -0.70
CA LYS A 23 -10.00 13.48 -0.23
C LYS A 23 -9.38 13.46 1.17
N ASP A 24 -9.78 12.47 1.97
CA ASP A 24 -9.24 12.27 3.31
C ASP A 24 -7.81 11.76 3.26
N SER A 25 -7.02 12.06 4.30
CA SER A 25 -5.68 11.49 4.44
C SER A 25 -5.74 9.97 4.56
N THR A 26 -4.77 9.29 3.98
CA THR A 26 -4.56 7.84 4.07
C THR A 26 -3.18 7.49 4.64
N ALA A 27 -2.55 8.44 5.33
CA ALA A 27 -1.16 8.35 5.79
C ALA A 27 -0.91 7.26 6.86
N THR A 28 -1.95 6.82 7.57
CA THR A 28 -1.89 5.69 8.50
C THR A 28 -2.93 4.63 8.13
N VAL A 29 -2.77 3.44 8.68
CA VAL A 29 -3.73 2.33 8.50
C VAL A 29 -5.12 2.74 8.96
N GLU A 30 -5.23 3.40 10.11
CA GLU A 30 -6.51 3.83 10.69
C GLU A 30 -7.19 4.87 9.82
N LEU A 31 -6.43 5.84 9.30
CA LEU A 31 -6.94 6.87 8.41
C LEU A 31 -7.43 6.27 7.08
N ALA A 32 -6.63 5.39 6.47
CA ALA A 32 -7.01 4.71 5.23
C ALA A 32 -8.24 3.80 5.41
N ALA A 33 -8.27 3.04 6.52
CA ALA A 33 -9.40 2.17 6.85
C ALA A 33 -10.69 2.98 7.03
N LYS A 34 -10.60 4.13 7.72
CA LYS A 34 -11.73 5.04 7.89
C LYS A 34 -12.20 5.62 6.55
N ALA A 35 -11.29 6.12 5.72
CA ALA A 35 -11.62 6.71 4.42
C ALA A 35 -12.28 5.71 3.45
N LEU A 36 -11.95 4.42 3.57
CA LEU A 36 -12.52 3.35 2.75
C LEU A 36 -13.69 2.61 3.41
N GLY A 37 -14.04 2.94 4.66
CA GLY A 37 -15.12 2.28 5.40
C GLY A 37 -14.86 0.80 5.71
N VAL A 38 -13.60 0.41 5.90
CA VAL A 38 -13.18 -0.98 6.14
C VAL A 38 -12.50 -1.16 7.49
N LYS A 39 -12.30 -2.40 7.90
CA LYS A 39 -11.48 -2.71 9.09
C LYS A 39 -9.99 -2.42 8.80
N PRO A 40 -9.18 -1.97 9.78
CA PRO A 40 -7.72 -1.81 9.65
C PRO A 40 -7.01 -3.03 9.05
N ALA A 41 -7.55 -4.21 9.38
CA ALA A 41 -7.18 -5.51 8.83
C ALA A 41 -7.24 -5.65 7.29
N LEU A 42 -7.96 -4.79 6.60
CA LEU A 42 -8.11 -4.88 5.14
C LEU A 42 -7.22 -3.87 4.42
N ILE A 43 -6.48 -3.05 5.17
CA ILE A 43 -5.44 -2.19 4.63
C ILE A 43 -4.13 -2.98 4.63
N ALA A 44 -3.44 -3.01 3.49
CA ALA A 44 -2.11 -3.61 3.40
C ALA A 44 -1.02 -2.57 3.69
N LYS A 45 0.00 -2.96 4.44
CA LYS A 45 1.26 -2.19 4.58
C LYS A 45 2.35 -2.86 3.77
N THR A 46 3.09 -2.06 3.02
CA THR A 46 4.34 -2.51 2.39
C THR A 46 5.50 -1.94 3.18
N LEU A 47 6.30 -2.81 3.78
CA LEU A 47 7.46 -2.45 4.60
C LEU A 47 8.73 -2.90 3.89
N SER A 48 9.75 -2.03 3.87
CA SER A 48 11.08 -2.37 3.39
C SER A 48 12.01 -2.67 4.55
N PHE A 49 12.73 -3.79 4.44
CA PHE A 49 13.73 -4.22 5.41
C PHE A 49 15.09 -4.35 4.71
N LYS A 50 16.12 -3.74 5.30
CA LYS A 50 17.51 -4.04 4.97
C LYS A 50 17.95 -5.20 5.85
N LEU A 51 18.38 -6.29 5.22
CA LEU A 51 18.88 -7.50 5.86
C LEU A 51 20.41 -7.48 5.90
N LYS A 52 20.99 -8.49 6.58
CA LYS A 52 22.43 -8.76 6.52
C LYS A 52 22.86 -9.10 5.09
N ASN A 53 24.15 -8.93 4.80
CA ASN A 53 24.79 -9.25 3.52
C ASN A 53 24.19 -8.47 2.34
N ASP A 54 23.87 -7.18 2.55
CA ASP A 54 23.31 -6.25 1.55
C ASP A 54 22.07 -6.73 0.80
N ARG A 55 21.29 -7.60 1.44
CA ARG A 55 19.99 -8.03 0.92
C ARG A 55 18.90 -7.07 1.38
N ASN A 56 17.94 -6.80 0.49
CA ASN A 56 16.74 -6.03 0.81
C ASN A 56 15.52 -6.92 0.63
N MET A 57 14.50 -6.70 1.46
CA MET A 57 13.23 -7.41 1.41
C MET A 57 12.07 -6.42 1.47
N LEU A 58 11.05 -6.65 0.65
CA LEU A 58 9.75 -6.01 0.78
C LEU A 58 8.78 -7.02 1.39
N LEU A 59 8.06 -6.60 2.42
CA LEU A 59 7.04 -7.40 3.08
C LEU A 59 5.69 -6.69 2.96
N VAL A 60 4.73 -7.37 2.36
CA VAL A 60 3.33 -6.95 2.35
C VAL A 60 2.60 -7.67 3.48
N THR A 61 1.96 -6.92 4.37
CA THR A 61 1.29 -7.46 5.55
C THR A 61 -0.03 -6.75 5.83
N LYS A 62 -0.83 -7.32 6.73
CA LYS A 62 -2.06 -6.72 7.23
C LYS A 62 -1.78 -5.44 8.02
N GLY A 63 -2.69 -4.48 7.96
CA GLY A 63 -2.52 -3.15 8.56
C GLY A 63 -2.33 -3.19 10.07
N ASP A 64 -3.06 -4.06 10.76
CA ASP A 64 -2.99 -4.25 12.21
C ASP A 64 -1.89 -5.24 12.65
N THR A 65 -1.16 -5.85 11.71
CA THR A 65 -0.12 -6.81 12.04
C THR A 65 1.15 -6.09 12.48
N ARG A 66 1.70 -6.55 13.61
CA ARG A 66 3.03 -6.17 14.09
C ARG A 66 4.05 -7.14 13.49
N ILE A 67 5.11 -6.56 12.90
CA ILE A 67 6.26 -7.29 12.35
C ILE A 67 7.42 -7.16 13.34
#